data_AF-W6PV97-F1
#
_entry.id   AF-W6PV97-F1
#
_cell.length_a   1.000
_cell.length_b   1.000
_cell.length_c   1.000
_cell.angle_alpha   90.00
_cell.angle_beta   90.00
_cell.angle_gamma   90.00
#
_symmetry.space_group_name_H-M   'P 1'
#
loop_
_entity.id
_entity.type
_entity.pdbx_description
1 polymer ?
#
loop_
_entity_poly.entity_id
_entity_poly.type
_entity_poly.pdbx_seq_one_letter_code
_entity_poly.pdbx_strand_id
1 'polypeptide(L)'
;MAMFPIELPFSDAPVERGAILSPPGTRVYQVFLAVYHRGELSLGEYRRRLGFSAYHWAILLFDAPNNRYYAFDVTDGASPDPVYRRDLNPDYQWTYRVKNNVHPASCDSLLIRMAIGEVNDGVGPDSIKILLRSVPLPIKGAEPVQNCVTWIKAAIHKLRFHGYASDLYNVDATVDRALAYADLRIMDPVNSVSVIDHLGNEMVQNVYLE
;
A
#
# COMPACT_ATOMS: atom_id res chain seq x y z
N MET A 1 62.72 -49.39 22.73
CA MET A 1 61.43 -48.69 22.81
C MET A 1 61.68 -47.33 23.43
N ALA A 2 61.74 -46.30 22.60
CA ALA A 2 62.02 -44.92 23.01
C ALA A 2 60.96 -44.01 22.38
N MET A 3 60.45 -43.07 23.16
CA MET A 3 60.39 -41.62 22.89
C MET A 3 59.19 -40.95 23.57
N PHE A 4 59.53 -40.24 24.65
CA PHE A 4 59.22 -38.85 25.02
C PHE A 4 57.80 -38.23 24.86
N PRO A 5 57.43 -37.35 25.81
CA PRO A 5 56.10 -36.74 25.92
C PRO A 5 55.89 -35.60 24.91
N ILE A 6 54.64 -35.41 24.48
CA ILE A 6 54.24 -34.32 23.60
C ILE A 6 53.68 -33.18 24.46
N GLU A 7 54.44 -32.11 24.60
CA GLU A 7 53.89 -30.76 24.80
C GLU A 7 54.02 -29.98 23.48
N LEU A 8 52.93 -29.33 23.07
CA LEU A 8 52.91 -28.29 22.04
C LEU A 8 51.99 -27.13 22.50
N PRO A 9 52.22 -25.90 22.01
CA PRO A 9 52.20 -24.68 22.80
C PRO A 9 50.94 -23.81 22.62
N PHE A 10 50.82 -22.80 23.48
CA PHE A 10 49.91 -21.66 23.38
C PHE A 10 50.06 -20.91 22.02
N SER A 11 48.93 -20.49 21.43
CA SER A 11 48.88 -19.42 20.42
C SER A 11 47.54 -18.69 20.47
N ASP A 12 47.64 -17.37 20.33
CA ASP A 12 46.68 -16.30 20.61
C ASP A 12 45.42 -16.28 19.71
N ALA A 13 44.34 -15.69 20.22
CA ALA A 13 43.05 -15.45 19.55
C ALA A 13 43.15 -14.53 18.30
N PRO A 14 42.07 -14.15 17.56
CA PRO A 14 40.66 -14.60 17.55
C PRO A 14 40.11 -14.86 16.12
N VAL A 15 38.92 -15.47 15.98
CA VAL A 15 38.04 -15.20 14.81
C VAL A 15 36.63 -15.02 15.34
N GLU A 16 36.20 -13.75 15.38
CA GLU A 16 34.82 -13.35 15.54
C GLU A 16 33.92 -14.25 14.67
N ARG A 17 32.87 -14.81 15.27
CA ARG A 17 31.77 -15.39 14.50
C ARG A 17 31.22 -14.28 13.63
N GLY A 18 31.67 -14.26 12.37
CA GLY A 18 31.14 -13.40 11.35
C GLY A 18 29.63 -13.50 11.39
N ALA A 19 29.00 -12.32 11.47
CA ALA A 19 27.58 -12.17 11.25
C ALA A 19 27.18 -13.06 10.07
N ILE A 20 26.20 -13.92 10.30
CA ILE A 20 25.53 -14.65 9.23
C ILE A 20 25.05 -13.57 8.26
N LEU A 21 25.74 -13.42 7.14
CA LEU A 21 25.28 -12.60 6.04
C LEU A 21 23.94 -13.21 5.62
N SER A 22 22.85 -12.54 5.97
CA SER A 22 21.53 -12.84 5.44
C SER A 22 21.68 -12.98 3.91
N PRO A 23 21.08 -14.02 3.28
CA PRO A 23 21.11 -14.17 1.83
C PRO A 23 20.62 -12.86 1.18
N PRO A 24 21.05 -12.53 -0.06
CA PRO A 24 20.78 -11.23 -0.68
C PRO A 24 19.33 -10.84 -0.44
N GLY A 25 19.16 -9.81 0.39
CA GLY A 25 17.97 -9.64 1.23
C GLY A 25 16.69 -9.81 0.44
N THR A 26 15.84 -10.75 0.87
CA THR A 26 14.47 -10.85 0.39
C THR A 26 13.85 -9.47 0.49
N ARG A 27 13.57 -8.84 -0.66
CA ARG A 27 12.98 -7.49 -0.68
C ARG A 27 11.62 -7.57 -0.03
N VAL A 28 11.43 -6.79 1.02
CA VAL A 28 10.15 -6.63 1.69
C VAL A 28 9.51 -5.35 1.18
N TYR A 29 8.25 -5.47 0.79
CA TYR A 29 7.42 -4.34 0.41
C TYR A 29 6.26 -4.19 1.39
N GLN A 30 6.08 -3.00 1.96
CA GLN A 30 4.91 -2.72 2.78
C GLN A 30 3.71 -2.40 1.89
N VAL A 31 2.59 -3.06 2.14
CA VAL A 31 1.31 -2.81 1.48
C VAL A 31 0.49 -1.83 2.32
N PHE A 32 0.03 -0.75 1.70
CA PHE A 32 -0.89 0.19 2.31
C PHE A 32 -2.21 0.28 1.55
N LEU A 33 -3.28 0.51 2.29
CA LEU A 33 -4.52 1.07 1.79
C LEU A 33 -4.42 2.60 1.83
N ALA A 34 -4.60 3.26 0.69
CA ALA A 34 -4.55 4.70 0.58
C ALA A 34 -5.91 5.30 0.25
N VAL A 35 -6.25 6.40 0.91
CA VAL A 35 -7.50 7.15 0.69
C VAL A 35 -7.16 8.58 0.33
N TYR A 36 -7.78 9.06 -0.74
CA TYR A 36 -7.56 10.37 -1.33
C TYR A 36 -8.85 11.19 -1.34
N HIS A 37 -8.71 12.46 -0.99
CA HIS A 37 -9.68 13.51 -1.23
C HIS A 37 -9.99 13.66 -2.73
N ARG A 38 -11.26 13.88 -3.06
CA ARG A 38 -11.79 14.06 -4.43
C ARG A 38 -12.39 15.46 -4.63
N GLY A 39 -11.81 16.48 -3.99
CA GLY A 39 -12.34 17.84 -4.07
C GLY A 39 -13.73 17.92 -3.43
N GLU A 40 -14.63 18.65 -4.07
CA GLU A 40 -16.01 18.86 -3.59
C GLU A 40 -16.78 17.55 -3.32
N LEU A 41 -16.44 16.46 -4.01
CA LEU A 41 -17.10 15.16 -3.82
C LEU A 41 -16.86 14.56 -2.43
N SER A 42 -15.77 14.94 -1.77
CA SER A 42 -15.42 14.49 -0.42
C SER A 42 -15.98 15.38 0.68
N LEU A 43 -16.74 16.43 0.34
CA LEU A 43 -17.20 17.45 1.28
C LEU A 43 -18.73 17.54 1.33
N GLY A 44 -19.26 18.07 2.44
CA GLY A 44 -20.66 18.45 2.60
C GLY A 44 -21.68 17.37 2.22
N GLU A 45 -22.67 17.75 1.42
CA GLU A 45 -23.74 16.84 0.96
C GLU A 45 -23.22 15.70 0.08
N TYR A 46 -22.18 15.95 -0.73
CA TYR A 46 -21.60 14.91 -1.56
C TYR A 46 -20.98 13.81 -0.71
N ARG A 47 -20.26 14.18 0.37
CA ARG A 47 -19.73 13.21 1.32
C ARG A 47 -20.81 12.33 1.94
N ARG A 48 -21.92 12.94 2.36
CA ARG A 48 -23.06 12.22 2.96
C ARG A 48 -23.70 11.25 1.96
N ARG A 49 -23.95 11.72 0.74
CA ARG A 49 -24.65 10.94 -0.30
C ARG A 49 -23.78 9.83 -0.90
N LEU A 50 -22.50 10.09 -1.14
CA LEU A 50 -21.59 9.16 -1.82
C LEU A 50 -20.95 8.14 -0.88
N GLY A 51 -20.99 8.37 0.44
CA GLY A 51 -20.41 7.45 1.42
C GLY A 51 -18.93 7.20 1.14
N PHE A 52 -18.52 5.93 1.05
CA PHE A 52 -17.15 5.54 0.73
C PHE A 52 -16.64 6.08 -0.61
N SER A 53 -17.52 6.22 -1.61
CA SER A 53 -17.17 6.71 -2.95
C SER A 53 -16.97 8.22 -3.02
N ALA A 54 -17.21 8.93 -1.92
CA ALA A 54 -16.83 10.33 -1.77
C ALA A 54 -15.31 10.52 -1.85
N TYR A 55 -14.55 9.46 -1.58
CA TYR A 55 -13.10 9.41 -1.66
C TYR A 55 -12.63 8.51 -2.80
N HIS A 56 -11.38 8.71 -3.22
CA HIS A 56 -10.70 7.79 -4.13
C HIS A 56 -9.80 6.88 -3.33
N TRP A 57 -9.66 5.64 -3.77
CA TRP A 57 -8.97 4.60 -3.01
C TRP A 57 -7.95 3.90 -3.88
N ALA A 58 -6.82 3.52 -3.29
CA ALA A 58 -5.76 2.77 -3.97
C ALA A 58 -5.07 1.79 -3.03
N ILE A 59 -4.42 0.79 -3.61
CA ILE A 59 -3.38 0.01 -2.94
C ILE A 59 -2.04 0.66 -3.25
N LEU A 60 -1.25 0.94 -2.22
CA LEU A 60 0.13 1.37 -2.36
C LEU A 60 1.07 0.24 -1.95
N LEU A 61 2.17 0.11 -2.69
CA LEU A 61 3.27 -0.77 -2.35
C LEU A 61 4.52 0.09 -2.14
N PHE A 62 5.13 0.01 -0.96
CA PHE A 62 6.31 0.77 -0.59
C PHE A 62 7.57 -0.08 -0.66
N ASP A 63 8.50 0.34 -1.50
CA ASP A 63 9.85 -0.19 -1.64
C ASP A 63 10.80 0.65 -0.78
N ALA A 64 10.98 0.25 0.49
CA ALA A 64 11.78 1.01 1.45
C ALA A 64 13.24 1.22 0.99
N PRO A 65 13.96 0.20 0.48
CA PRO A 65 15.34 0.37 0.01
C PRO A 65 15.53 1.45 -1.05
N ASN A 66 14.52 1.67 -1.89
CA ASN A 66 14.59 2.67 -2.97
C ASN A 66 13.74 3.92 -2.68
N ASN A 67 13.06 3.97 -1.54
CA ASN A 67 12.09 4.98 -1.17
C ASN A 67 11.06 5.27 -2.28
N ARG A 68 10.47 4.21 -2.87
CA ARG A 68 9.52 4.30 -3.99
C ARG A 68 8.16 3.75 -3.63
N TYR A 69 7.11 4.40 -4.14
CA TYR A 69 5.75 3.87 -4.07
C TYR A 69 5.24 3.49 -5.46
N TYR A 70 4.51 2.38 -5.49
CA TYR A 70 3.68 1.95 -6.62
C TYR A 70 2.23 2.05 -6.19
N ALA A 71 1.39 2.71 -6.98
CA ALA A 71 -0.03 2.82 -6.70
C ALA A 71 -0.86 2.05 -7.73
N PHE A 72 -1.83 1.31 -7.23
CA PHE A 72 -2.77 0.51 -8.00
C PHE A 72 -4.19 0.97 -7.65
N ASP A 73 -4.92 1.47 -8.63
CA ASP A 73 -6.28 1.94 -8.43
C ASP A 73 -7.18 1.61 -9.62
N VAL A 74 -8.50 1.79 -9.41
CA VAL A 74 -9.47 1.80 -10.49
C VAL A 74 -10.22 3.12 -10.51
N THR A 75 -10.50 3.62 -11.71
CA THR A 75 -11.27 4.84 -11.89
C THR A 75 -12.14 4.76 -13.13
N ASP A 76 -13.32 5.35 -13.05
CA ASP A 76 -14.18 5.69 -14.18
C ASP A 76 -14.07 7.17 -14.54
N GLY A 77 -13.17 7.93 -13.91
CA GLY A 77 -13.00 9.36 -14.14
C GLY A 77 -12.42 9.70 -15.50
N ALA A 78 -12.43 11.00 -15.80
CA ALA A 78 -11.83 11.54 -17.01
C ALA A 78 -10.35 11.14 -17.14
N SER A 79 -9.94 10.87 -18.37
CA SER A 79 -8.58 10.54 -18.75
C SER A 79 -8.09 11.57 -19.77
N PRO A 80 -7.58 12.73 -19.36
CA PRO A 80 -7.22 13.80 -20.28
C PRO A 80 -6.05 13.38 -21.20
N ASP A 81 -6.24 13.60 -22.49
CA ASP A 81 -5.22 13.49 -23.52
C ASP A 81 -4.25 14.70 -23.39
N PRO A 82 -2.96 14.47 -23.11
CA PRO A 82 -2.02 15.56 -22.88
C PRO A 82 -1.72 16.36 -24.16
N VAL A 83 -1.96 15.79 -25.34
CA VAL A 83 -1.69 16.43 -26.63
C VAL A 83 -2.94 17.12 -27.15
N TYR A 84 -4.05 16.37 -27.23
CA TYR A 84 -5.26 16.83 -27.89
C TYR A 84 -6.31 17.44 -26.95
N ARG A 85 -6.03 17.50 -25.63
CA ARG A 85 -6.91 18.08 -24.59
C ARG A 85 -8.35 17.57 -24.62
N ARG A 86 -8.53 16.33 -25.08
CA ARG A 86 -9.81 15.61 -25.08
C ARG A 86 -9.84 14.60 -23.94
N ASP A 87 -11.02 14.23 -23.50
CA ASP A 87 -11.17 13.10 -22.60
C ASP A 87 -11.03 11.79 -23.38
N LEU A 88 -10.10 10.93 -22.97
CA LEU A 88 -9.91 9.57 -23.50
C LEU A 88 -10.86 8.55 -22.87
N ASN A 89 -11.62 8.94 -21.85
CA ASN A 89 -12.65 8.11 -21.20
C ASN A 89 -14.04 8.78 -21.20
N PRO A 90 -14.56 9.21 -22.37
CA PRO A 90 -15.80 9.98 -22.44
C PRO A 90 -17.03 9.21 -21.94
N ASP A 91 -16.99 7.87 -21.99
CA ASP A 91 -18.08 7.00 -21.54
C ASP A 91 -17.97 6.63 -20.06
N TYR A 92 -16.98 7.15 -19.34
CA TYR A 92 -16.69 6.84 -17.94
C TYR A 92 -16.66 5.33 -17.71
N GLN A 93 -15.83 4.63 -18.49
CA GLN A 93 -15.56 3.21 -18.31
C GLN A 93 -14.58 3.02 -17.17
N TRP A 94 -14.78 1.98 -16.37
CA TRP A 94 -13.82 1.62 -15.33
C TRP A 94 -12.51 1.18 -15.96
N THR A 95 -11.40 1.72 -15.46
CA THR A 95 -10.06 1.40 -15.91
C THR A 95 -9.17 1.08 -14.71
N TYR A 96 -8.31 0.06 -14.87
CA TYR A 96 -7.24 -0.23 -13.91
C TYR A 96 -6.01 0.60 -14.24
N ARG A 97 -5.49 1.33 -13.24
CA ARG A 97 -4.32 2.20 -13.39
C ARG A 97 -3.19 1.73 -12.50
N VAL A 98 -1.98 1.83 -13.05
CA VAL A 98 -0.72 1.62 -12.33
C VAL A 98 0.06 2.93 -12.40
N LYS A 99 0.44 3.47 -11.25
CA LYS A 99 1.29 4.67 -11.16
C LYS A 99 2.59 4.27 -10.49
N ASN A 100 3.70 4.50 -11.18
CA ASN A 100 5.04 4.21 -10.69
C ASN A 100 5.65 5.49 -10.09
N ASN A 101 6.59 5.34 -9.15
CA ASN A 101 7.30 6.45 -8.52
C ASN A 101 6.37 7.53 -7.96
N VAL A 102 5.31 7.09 -7.27
CA VAL A 102 4.42 8.03 -6.58
C VAL A 102 5.15 8.56 -5.35
N HIS A 103 4.97 9.86 -5.07
CA HIS A 103 5.47 10.50 -3.86
C HIS A 103 4.28 10.92 -2.99
N PRO A 104 3.84 10.06 -2.04
CA PRO A 104 2.72 10.35 -1.15
C PRO A 104 2.80 11.71 -0.46
N ALA A 105 4.00 12.11 -0.02
CA ALA A 105 4.25 13.39 0.65
C ALA A 105 4.03 14.62 -0.25
N SER A 106 4.03 14.45 -1.57
CA SER A 106 3.80 15.53 -2.54
C SER A 106 2.38 15.53 -3.09
N CYS A 107 1.49 14.70 -2.52
CA CYS A 107 0.12 14.54 -2.98
C CYS A 107 -0.84 15.16 -1.97
N ASP A 108 -1.24 16.41 -2.21
CA ASP A 108 -2.14 17.17 -1.31
C ASP A 108 -3.51 16.51 -1.12
N SER A 109 -3.92 15.65 -2.06
CA SER A 109 -5.17 14.90 -1.94
C SER A 109 -5.05 13.65 -1.08
N LEU A 110 -3.85 13.17 -0.75
CA LEU A 110 -3.70 11.98 0.08
C LEU A 110 -4.06 12.30 1.54
N LEU A 111 -5.04 11.57 2.07
CA LEU A 111 -5.49 11.74 3.45
C LEU A 111 -4.82 10.73 4.37
N ILE A 112 -4.88 9.45 4.01
CA ILE A 112 -4.36 8.38 4.86
C ILE A 112 -3.60 7.31 4.08
N ARG A 113 -2.63 6.70 4.75
CA ARG A 113 -1.97 5.44 4.39
C ARG A 113 -2.11 4.48 5.56
N MET A 114 -2.94 3.46 5.42
CA MET A 114 -3.10 2.41 6.42
C MET A 114 -2.26 1.20 6.03
N ALA A 115 -1.29 0.79 6.83
CA ALA A 115 -0.52 -0.43 6.58
C ALA A 115 -1.42 -1.64 6.80
N ILE A 116 -1.56 -2.47 5.76
CA ILE A 116 -2.49 -3.60 5.74
C ILE A 116 -1.80 -4.96 5.58
N GLY A 117 -0.47 -4.97 5.40
CA GLY A 117 0.32 -6.18 5.29
C GLY A 117 1.63 -5.95 4.53
N GLU A 118 2.34 -7.03 4.24
CA GLU A 118 3.67 -7.01 3.64
C GLU A 118 3.78 -8.07 2.55
N VAL A 119 4.66 -7.83 1.59
CA VAL A 119 5.01 -8.76 0.51
C VAL A 119 6.50 -9.04 0.60
N ASN A 120 6.84 -10.31 0.74
CA ASN A 120 8.22 -10.82 0.75
C ASN A 120 8.40 -11.91 -0.34
N ASP A 121 9.46 -12.69 -0.26
CA ASP A 121 9.72 -13.87 -1.10
C ASP A 121 9.94 -13.62 -2.60
N GLY A 122 10.59 -12.51 -2.94
CA GLY A 122 10.90 -12.18 -4.33
C GLY A 122 9.66 -11.79 -5.17
N VAL A 123 8.51 -11.64 -4.52
CA VAL A 123 7.29 -11.11 -5.13
C VAL A 123 7.41 -9.59 -5.23
N GLY A 124 7.75 -9.13 -6.43
CA GLY A 124 7.92 -7.71 -6.71
C GLY A 124 6.63 -6.97 -7.09
N PRO A 125 6.73 -5.65 -7.36
CA PRO A 125 5.63 -4.81 -7.80
C PRO A 125 4.91 -5.32 -9.05
N ASP A 126 5.63 -5.98 -9.98
CA ASP A 126 5.03 -6.54 -11.19
C ASP A 126 4.13 -7.75 -10.90
N SER A 127 4.49 -8.59 -9.92
CA SER A 127 3.64 -9.70 -9.48
C SER A 127 2.37 -9.18 -8.81
N ILE A 128 2.50 -8.17 -7.93
CA ILE A 128 1.35 -7.51 -7.30
C ILE A 128 0.47 -6.82 -8.35
N LYS A 129 1.07 -6.17 -9.35
CA LYS A 129 0.35 -5.56 -10.47
C LYS A 129 -0.48 -6.59 -11.23
N ILE A 130 0.07 -7.76 -11.54
CA ILE A 130 -0.64 -8.84 -12.24
C ILE A 130 -1.77 -9.39 -11.35
N LEU A 131 -1.48 -9.58 -10.07
CA LEU A 131 -2.46 -10.04 -9.09
C LEU A 131 -3.66 -9.09 -9.02
N LEU A 132 -3.42 -7.80 -8.82
CA LEU A 132 -4.48 -6.79 -8.69
C LEU A 132 -5.21 -6.54 -10.01
N ARG A 133 -4.53 -6.65 -11.16
CA ARG A 133 -5.18 -6.58 -12.48
C ARG A 133 -6.21 -7.70 -12.70
N SER A 134 -6.03 -8.85 -12.05
CA SER A 134 -6.96 -9.97 -12.14
C SER A 134 -8.17 -9.85 -11.19
N VAL A 135 -8.31 -8.73 -10.48
CA VAL A 135 -9.53 -8.40 -9.74
C VAL A 135 -10.54 -7.81 -10.73
N PRO A 136 -11.78 -8.33 -10.83
CA PRO A 136 -12.79 -7.79 -11.73
C PRO A 136 -13.03 -6.29 -11.50
N LEU A 137 -13.09 -5.53 -12.59
CA LEU A 137 -13.43 -4.12 -12.53
C LEU A 137 -14.89 -3.94 -12.11
N PRO A 138 -15.23 -2.83 -11.43
CA PRO A 138 -16.62 -2.52 -11.11
C PRO A 138 -17.50 -2.49 -12.36
N ILE A 139 -18.72 -3.00 -12.23
CA ILE A 139 -19.70 -3.01 -13.32
C ILE A 139 -20.61 -1.79 -13.19
N LYS A 140 -20.67 -0.98 -14.26
CA LYS A 140 -21.51 0.22 -14.31
C LYS A 140 -22.98 -0.16 -14.31
N GLY A 141 -23.78 0.46 -13.42
CA GLY A 141 -25.21 0.19 -13.30
C GLY A 141 -25.58 -1.16 -12.68
N ALA A 142 -24.61 -1.87 -12.07
CA ALA A 142 -24.91 -3.08 -11.32
C ALA A 142 -25.74 -2.80 -10.06
N GLU A 143 -26.51 -3.79 -9.64
CA GLU A 143 -27.22 -3.80 -8.35
C GLU A 143 -26.73 -4.98 -7.50
N PRO A 144 -26.11 -4.73 -6.33
CA PRO A 144 -25.82 -3.42 -5.73
C PRO A 144 -24.77 -2.61 -6.50
N VAL A 145 -24.84 -1.28 -6.38
CA VAL A 145 -23.91 -0.34 -7.03
C VAL A 145 -22.45 -0.70 -6.74
N GLN A 146 -21.65 -0.77 -7.79
CA GLN A 146 -20.21 -1.05 -7.72
C GLN A 146 -19.36 0.19 -8.03
N ASN A 147 -18.24 0.34 -7.34
CA ASN A 147 -17.33 1.47 -7.49
C ASN A 147 -15.90 1.09 -7.07
N CYS A 148 -14.99 2.07 -6.98
CA CYS A 148 -13.59 1.83 -6.59
C CYS A 148 -13.44 1.14 -5.23
N VAL A 149 -14.37 1.34 -4.29
CA VAL A 149 -14.34 0.69 -2.97
C VAL A 149 -14.72 -0.79 -3.09
N THR A 150 -15.67 -1.13 -3.96
CA THR A 150 -15.98 -2.54 -4.28
C THR A 150 -14.74 -3.26 -4.80
N TRP A 151 -13.98 -2.60 -5.69
CA TRP A 151 -12.72 -3.14 -6.18
C TRP A 151 -11.66 -3.28 -5.08
N ILE A 152 -11.53 -2.28 -4.20
CA ILE A 152 -10.59 -2.32 -3.06
C ILE A 152 -10.89 -3.47 -2.12
N LYS A 153 -12.16 -3.69 -1.76
CA LYS A 153 -12.54 -4.84 -0.92
C LYS A 153 -12.12 -6.15 -1.58
N ALA A 154 -12.41 -6.32 -2.87
CA ALA A 154 -12.00 -7.50 -3.63
C ALA A 154 -10.46 -7.64 -3.73
N ALA A 155 -9.74 -6.53 -3.91
CA ALA A 155 -8.28 -6.49 -3.92
C ALA A 155 -7.68 -6.92 -2.58
N ILE A 156 -8.21 -6.41 -1.46
CA ILE A 156 -7.77 -6.80 -0.11
C ILE A 156 -8.04 -8.29 0.12
N HIS A 157 -9.23 -8.80 -0.23
CA HIS A 157 -9.50 -10.24 -0.15
C HIS A 157 -8.50 -11.07 -0.95
N LYS A 158 -8.10 -10.59 -2.13
CA LYS A 158 -7.10 -11.25 -2.96
C LYS A 158 -5.71 -11.21 -2.34
N LEU A 159 -5.28 -10.06 -1.82
CA LEU A 159 -4.01 -9.92 -1.09
C LEU A 159 -3.98 -10.85 0.13
N ARG A 160 -5.07 -10.91 0.91
CA ARG A 160 -5.24 -11.82 2.04
C ARG A 160 -5.08 -13.28 1.64
N PHE A 161 -5.76 -13.70 0.57
CA PHE A 161 -5.72 -15.07 0.07
C PHE A 161 -4.28 -15.51 -0.29
N HIS A 162 -3.46 -14.58 -0.78
CA HIS A 162 -2.05 -14.83 -1.10
C HIS A 162 -1.08 -14.58 0.06
N GLY A 163 -1.58 -14.30 1.27
CA GLY A 163 -0.77 -14.10 2.47
C GLY A 163 -0.20 -12.69 2.65
N TYR A 164 -0.47 -11.76 1.73
CA TYR A 164 0.11 -10.40 1.75
C TYR A 164 -0.62 -9.40 2.66
N ALA A 165 -1.68 -9.86 3.34
CA ALA A 165 -2.50 -9.07 4.26
C ALA A 165 -3.15 -9.98 5.33
N SER A 166 -2.46 -11.06 5.73
CA SER A 166 -3.01 -12.14 6.56
C SER A 166 -3.67 -11.67 7.86
N ASP A 167 -3.13 -10.60 8.46
CA ASP A 167 -3.50 -10.14 9.80
C ASP A 167 -4.83 -9.37 9.82
N LEU A 168 -5.34 -8.99 8.64
CA LEU A 168 -6.65 -8.36 8.54
C LEU A 168 -7.74 -9.40 8.82
N TYR A 169 -8.36 -9.39 9.99
CA TYR A 169 -9.45 -10.32 10.28
C TYR A 169 -10.72 -10.02 9.44
N ASN A 170 -11.12 -8.74 9.39
CA ASN A 170 -12.35 -8.27 8.74
C ASN A 170 -12.05 -7.13 7.76
N VAL A 171 -12.26 -7.37 6.46
CA VAL A 171 -11.99 -6.40 5.38
C VAL A 171 -12.92 -5.19 5.47
N ASP A 172 -14.20 -5.39 5.78
CA ASP A 172 -15.15 -4.30 5.91
C ASP A 172 -14.75 -3.38 7.07
N ALA A 173 -14.38 -3.94 8.22
CA ALA A 173 -13.92 -3.16 9.36
C ALA A 173 -12.62 -2.38 9.06
N THR A 174 -11.70 -2.94 8.27
CA THR A 174 -10.50 -2.23 7.80
C THR A 174 -10.87 -1.04 6.91
N VAL A 175 -11.78 -1.23 5.96
CA VAL A 175 -12.23 -0.18 5.04
C VAL A 175 -13.03 0.91 5.79
N ASP A 176 -13.89 0.53 6.73
CA ASP A 176 -14.65 1.46 7.58
C ASP A 176 -13.71 2.32 8.44
N ARG A 177 -12.69 1.69 9.04
CA ARG A 177 -11.66 2.39 9.81
C ARG A 177 -10.90 3.39 8.93
N ALA A 178 -10.46 2.95 7.75
CA ALA A 178 -9.75 3.81 6.81
C ALA A 178 -10.60 5.04 6.43
N LEU A 179 -11.90 4.86 6.20
CA LEU A 179 -12.84 5.96 5.95
C LEU A 179 -12.93 6.92 7.15
N ALA A 180 -13.06 6.39 8.36
CA ALA A 180 -13.16 7.20 9.57
C ALA A 180 -11.92 8.09 9.79
N TYR A 181 -10.72 7.55 9.56
CA TYR A 181 -9.50 8.37 9.63
C TYR A 181 -9.40 9.38 8.49
N ALA A 182 -9.89 9.07 7.29
CA ALA A 182 -9.95 10.05 6.21
C ALA A 182 -10.87 11.22 6.55
N ASP A 183 -12.04 10.96 7.16
CA ASP A 183 -12.95 12.00 7.64
C ASP A 183 -12.30 12.85 8.74
N LEU A 184 -11.64 12.22 9.72
CA LEU A 184 -10.87 12.94 10.74
C LEU A 184 -9.78 13.82 10.12
N ARG A 185 -9.10 13.32 9.09
CA ARG A 185 -8.03 14.06 8.39
C ARG A 185 -8.50 15.30 7.67
N ILE A 186 -9.74 15.29 7.17
CA ILE A 186 -10.39 16.48 6.61
C ILE A 186 -10.77 17.48 7.70
N MET A 187 -11.30 16.99 8.83
CA MET A 187 -11.77 17.86 9.91
C MET A 187 -10.62 18.54 10.67
N ASP A 188 -9.52 17.83 10.91
CA ASP A 188 -8.35 18.33 11.61
C ASP A 188 -7.07 18.02 10.83
N PRO A 189 -6.76 18.78 9.77
CA PRO A 189 -5.63 18.47 8.90
C PRO A 189 -4.26 18.72 9.54
N VAL A 190 -4.21 19.35 10.72
CA VAL A 190 -2.96 19.71 11.40
C VAL A 190 -2.56 18.64 12.40
N ASN A 191 -3.51 18.14 13.20
CA ASN A 191 -3.19 17.24 14.32
C ASN A 191 -3.49 15.76 14.04
N SER A 192 -4.22 15.44 12.97
CA SER A 192 -4.56 14.06 12.67
C SER A 192 -3.45 13.31 11.92
N VAL A 193 -3.32 12.04 12.26
CA VAL A 193 -2.32 11.13 11.69
C VAL A 193 -2.63 10.80 10.24
N SER A 194 -1.58 10.71 9.41
CA SER A 194 -1.68 10.35 7.99
C SER A 194 -1.16 8.94 7.68
N VAL A 195 -0.51 8.28 8.64
CA VAL A 195 0.01 6.93 8.51
C VAL A 195 -0.35 6.13 9.76
N ILE A 196 -1.06 5.04 9.57
CA ILE A 196 -1.56 4.18 10.64
C ILE A 196 -1.37 2.72 10.26
N ASP A 197 -1.35 1.81 11.24
CA ASP A 197 -1.50 0.40 10.97
C ASP A 197 -2.99 0.00 10.84
N HIS A 198 -3.24 -1.27 10.50
CA HIS A 198 -4.59 -1.80 10.36
C HIS A 198 -5.40 -1.84 11.68
N LEU A 199 -4.74 -1.71 12.83
CA LEU A 199 -5.36 -1.61 14.15
C LEU A 199 -5.69 -0.14 14.53
N GLY A 200 -5.15 0.82 13.78
CA GLY A 200 -5.32 2.26 14.02
C GLY A 200 -4.22 2.89 14.87
N ASN A 201 -3.12 2.19 15.13
CA ASN A 201 -1.97 2.77 15.79
C ASN A 201 -1.22 3.68 14.81
N GLU A 202 -0.76 4.82 15.30
CA GLU A 202 0.10 5.71 14.51
C GLU A 202 1.41 5.00 14.16
N MET A 203 1.80 5.08 12.89
CA MET A 203 3.10 4.60 12.44
C MET A 203 4.05 5.78 12.29
N VAL A 204 5.11 5.79 13.09
CA VAL A 204 6.22 6.73 12.89
C VAL A 204 6.92 6.32 11.60
N GLN A 205 6.80 7.14 10.54
CA GLN A 205 7.71 6.99 9.41
C GLN A 205 9.08 7.48 9.88
N ASN A 206 9.97 6.55 10.20
CA ASN A 206 11.39 6.86 10.22
C ASN A 206 11.75 7.31 8.80
N VAL A 207 11.75 8.63 8.61
CA VAL A 207 12.40 9.23 7.45
C VAL A 207 13.87 8.93 7.69
N TYR A 208 14.40 7.90 7.04
CA TYR A 208 15.84 7.73 6.91
C TYR A 208 16.32 8.91 6.06
N LEU A 209 16.54 10.05 6.72
CA LEU A 209 17.34 11.15 6.25
C LEU A 209 18.78 10.85 6.68
N GLU A 210 19.51 10.15 5.82
CA GLU A 210 20.97 10.25 5.74
C GLU A 210 21.35 10.40 4.27
#